data_AF-A0A5Q0GQX3-F1
#
_entry.id   AF-A0A5Q0GQX3-F1
#
_cell.length_a   1.000
_cell.length_b   1.000
_cell.length_c   1.000
_cell.angle_alpha   90.00
_cell.angle_beta   90.00
_cell.angle_gamma   90.00
#
_symmetry.space_group_name_H-M   'P 1'
#
loop_
_entity.id
_entity.type
_entity.pdbx_description
1 polymer ?
#
loop_
_entity_poly.entity_id
_entity_poly.type
_entity_poly.pdbx_seq_one_letter_code
_entity_poly.pdbx_strand_id
1 'polypeptide(L)' 'MAACKEGRKPEVQQAKSGVVAWFEWARKNRIVIAMSGDTVYTPDGEAVALAEMMRRCPVIEDSGTMARKSWG' A
#
# COMPACT_ATOMS: atom_id res chain seq x y z
N MET A 1 -9.36 -24.91 -33.96
CA MET A 1 -9.60 -23.51 -33.53
C MET A 1 -10.58 -23.61 -32.37
N ALA A 2 -10.29 -23.27 -31.12
CA ALA A 2 -9.46 -22.21 -30.60
C ALA A 2 -8.70 -22.65 -29.33
N ALA A 3 -7.45 -22.21 -29.23
CA ALA A 3 -6.73 -22.10 -27.98
C ALA A 3 -6.93 -20.67 -27.42
N CYS A 4 -6.79 -20.55 -26.10
CA CYS A 4 -6.57 -19.32 -25.32
C CYS A 4 -7.80 -18.46 -24.98
N LYS A 5 -8.20 -18.52 -23.70
CA LYS A 5 -7.91 -17.43 -22.74
C LYS A 5 -8.23 -17.93 -21.32
N GLU A 6 -7.15 -18.32 -20.65
CA GLU A 6 -7.00 -18.30 -19.20
C GLU A 6 -7.82 -17.15 -18.58
N GLY A 7 -8.82 -17.50 -17.78
CA GLY A 7 -9.54 -16.57 -16.92
C GLY A 7 -8.62 -16.07 -15.81
N ARG A 8 -7.61 -15.27 -16.17
CA ARG A 8 -6.72 -14.60 -15.23
C ARG A 8 -7.55 -13.55 -14.50
N LYS A 9 -7.97 -13.88 -13.28
CA LYS A 9 -8.31 -12.91 -12.24
C LYS A 9 -7.20 -12.89 -11.17
N PRO A 10 -5.92 -12.56 -11.48
CA PRO A 10 -4.91 -12.44 -10.46
C PRO A 10 -4.94 -11.04 -9.82
N GLU A 11 -5.58 -10.07 -10.48
CA GLU A 11 -5.45 -8.64 -10.13
C GLU A 11 -5.97 -8.33 -8.73
N VAL A 12 -7.11 -8.93 -8.34
CA VAL A 12 -7.70 -8.70 -7.01
C VAL A 12 -6.91 -9.36 -5.89
N GLN A 13 -6.34 -10.56 -6.13
CA GLN A 13 -5.58 -11.28 -5.09
C GLN A 13 -4.19 -10.70 -4.90
N GLN A 14 -3.54 -10.27 -6.00
CA GLN A 14 -2.23 -9.62 -5.96
C GLN A 14 -2.32 -8.22 -5.34
N ALA A 15 -3.39 -7.46 -5.62
CA ALA A 15 -3.65 -6.17 -4.98
C ALA A 15 -3.82 -6.32 -3.45
N LYS A 16 -4.56 -7.34 -3.00
CA LYS A 16 -4.72 -7.62 -1.56
C LYS A 16 -3.40 -7.95 -0.87
N SER A 17 -2.51 -8.71 -1.52
CA SER A 17 -1.19 -9.05 -0.97
C SER A 17 -0.32 -7.80 -0.76
N GLY A 18 -0.30 -6.89 -1.75
CA GLY A 18 0.47 -5.63 -1.65
C GLY A 18 -0.06 -4.68 -0.56
N VAL A 19 -1.38 -4.63 -0.38
CA VAL A 19 -2.02 -3.82 0.67
C VAL A 19 -1.66 -4.30 2.08
N VAL A 20 -1.69 -5.61 2.32
CA VAL A 20 -1.35 -6.17 3.64
C VAL A 20 0.13 -5.95 3.96
N ALA A 21 1.02 -6.19 3.00
CA ALA A 21 2.46 -5.95 3.17
C ALA A 21 2.75 -4.47 3.49
N TRP A 22 2.09 -3.55 2.78
CA TRP A 22 2.18 -2.12 3.06
C TRP A 22 1.65 -1.77 4.46
N PHE A 23 0.49 -2.31 4.86
CA PHE A 23 -0.12 -2.02 6.16
C PHE A 23 0.77 -2.48 7.32
N GLU A 24 1.34 -3.69 7.23
CA GLU A 24 2.27 -4.23 8.23
C GLU A 24 3.51 -3.34 8.37
N TRP A 25 4.10 -2.90 7.25
CA TRP A 25 5.22 -1.96 7.25
C TRP A 25 4.81 -0.60 7.84
N ALA A 26 3.68 -0.05 7.40
CA ALA A 26 3.19 1.26 7.84
C ALA A 26 2.89 1.26 9.34
N ARG A 27 2.31 0.17 9.86
CA ARG A 27 2.03 -0.01 11.29
C ARG A 27 3.32 -0.10 12.12
N LYS A 28 4.34 -0.83 11.64
CA LYS A 28 5.67 -0.90 12.29
C LYS A 28 6.35 0.47 12.37
N ASN A 29 6.21 1.28 11.33
CA ASN A 29 6.74 2.65 11.28
C ASN A 29 5.84 3.68 11.98
N ARG A 30 4.73 3.25 12.60
CA ARG A 30 3.72 4.11 13.24
C ARG A 30 3.16 5.18 12.30
N ILE A 31 3.03 4.86 11.01
CA ILE A 31 2.40 5.71 9.99
C ILE A 31 0.87 5.54 10.02
N VAL A 32 0.40 4.33 10.37
CA VAL A 32 -1.03 4.01 10.54
C VAL A 32 -1.25 3.22 11.84
N ILE A 33 -2.42 3.40 12.46
CA ILE A 33 -2.83 2.68 13.68
C ILE A 33 -3.86 1.58 13.38
N ALA A 34 -4.72 1.80 12.41
CA ALA A 34 -5.81 0.89 12.05
C ALA A 34 -6.18 1.05 10.57
N MET A 35 -6.87 0.06 10.02
CA MET A 35 -7.36 0.05 8.65
C MET A 35 -8.75 -0.60 8.62
N SER A 36 -9.65 -0.02 7.83
CA SER A 36 -10.98 -0.55 7.56
C SER A 36 -11.29 -0.42 6.08
N GLY A 37 -11.38 -1.54 5.36
CA GLY A 37 -11.58 -1.55 3.91
C GLY A 37 -10.49 -0.75 3.18
N ASP A 38 -10.88 0.32 2.49
CA ASP A 38 -9.97 1.22 1.75
C ASP A 38 -9.62 2.50 2.54
N THR A 39 -9.83 2.53 3.85
CA THR A 39 -9.51 3.68 4.72
C THR A 39 -8.50 3.28 5.79
N VAL A 40 -7.51 4.13 6.02
CA VAL A 40 -6.50 3.98 7.06
C VAL A 40 -6.61 5.11 8.06
N TYR A 41 -6.31 4.82 9.32
CA TYR A 41 -6.33 5.78 10.40
C TYR A 41 -4.89 6.10 10.79
N THR A 42 -4.54 7.39 10.80
CA THR A 42 -3.22 7.88 11.24
C THR A 42 -3.15 7.92 12.77
N PRO A 43 -1.94 7.97 13.36
CA PRO A 43 -1.79 8.19 14.80
C PRO A 43 -2.43 9.48 15.30
N ASP A 44 -2.54 10.48 14.43
CA ASP A 44 -3.20 11.76 14.70
C ASP A 44 -4.73 11.65 14.71
N GLY A 45 -5.28 10.48 14.36
CA GLY A 45 -6.72 10.22 14.31
C GLY A 45 -7.37 10.62 12.99
N GLU A 46 -6.58 10.91 11.95
CA GLU A 46 -7.11 11.24 10.62
C GLU A 46 -7.50 9.98 9.86
N ALA A 47 -8.66 10.02 9.20
CA ALA A 47 -9.10 8.98 8.28
C ALA A 47 -8.67 9.35 6.85
N VAL A 48 -7.76 8.57 6.27
CA VAL A 48 -7.18 8.82 4.95
C VAL A 48 -7.46 7.64 4.03
N ALA A 49 -7.69 7.89 2.74
CA ALA A 49 -7.86 6.81 1.76
C ALA A 49 -6.56 6.00 1.65
N LEU A 50 -6.67 4.66 1.70
CA LEU A 50 -5.55 3.72 1.60
C LEU A 50 -4.68 4.02 0.38
N ALA A 51 -5.29 4.18 -0.79
CA ALA A 51 -4.56 4.45 -2.03
C ALA A 51 -3.80 5.79 -1.98
N GLU A 52 -4.36 6.81 -1.32
CA GLU A 52 -3.66 8.07 -1.11
C GLU A 52 -2.48 7.89 -0.16
N MET A 53 -2.69 7.17 0.96
CA MET A 53 -1.64 6.93 1.94
C MET A 53 -0.51 6.06 1.37
N MET A 54 -0.82 5.05 0.56
CA MET A 54 0.14 4.22 -0.16
C MET A 54 0.96 5.03 -1.17
N ARG A 55 0.37 6.07 -1.77
CA ARG A 55 1.08 7.00 -2.66
C ARG A 55 1.99 7.96 -1.90
N ARG A 56 1.56 8.44 -0.73
CA ARG A 56 2.34 9.33 0.15
C ARG A 56 3.49 8.58 0.84
N CYS A 57 3.27 7.33 1.20
CA CYS A 57 4.21 6.48 1.92
C CYS A 57 4.36 5.13 1.22
N PRO A 58 5.05 5.05 0.06
CA PRO A 58 5.31 3.76 -0.57
C PRO A 58 6.13 2.87 0.37
N VAL A 59 5.99 1.54 0.24
CA VAL A 59 6.84 0.62 1.00
C VAL A 59 8.29 0.86 0.57
N ILE A 60 9.11 1.38 1.48
CA ILE A 60 10.53 1.58 1.22
C ILE A 60 11.19 0.28 1.66
N GLU A 61 11.25 -0.70 0.75
CA GLU A 61 12.23 -1.76 0.89
C GLU A 61 13.60 -1.08 0.88
N ASP A 62 14.38 -1.30 1.93
CA ASP A 62 15.72 -0.74 2.13
C ASP A 62 16.65 -1.18 0.99
N SER A 63 16.52 -0.50 -0.14
CA SER A 63 17.33 -0.64 -1.34
C SER A 63 17.72 0.77 -1.77
N GLY A 64 18.42 1.46 -0.86
CA GLY A 64 19.22 2.63 -1.17
C GLY A 64 18.50 3.96 -1.08
N THR A 65 18.76 4.69 0.01
CA THR A 65 19.31 6.07 -0.02
C THR A 65 18.80 7.11 -1.04
N MET A 66 17.64 6.99 -1.67
CA MET A 66 17.15 7.97 -2.66
C MET A 66 15.64 8.17 -2.55
N ALA A 67 15.22 9.19 -1.79
CA ALA A 67 13.96 9.94 -2.01
C ALA A 67 13.66 10.93 -0.87
N ARG A 68 14.46 11.01 0.21
CA ARG A 68 14.31 12.05 1.24
C ARG A 68 14.83 13.43 0.80
N LYS A 69 14.70 13.78 -0.49
CA LYS A 69 15.06 15.08 -1.04
C LYS A 69 14.06 15.42 -2.14
N SER A 70 13.00 16.14 -1.78
CA SER A 70 12.34 17.17 -2.61
C SER A 70 10.90 17.37 -2.15
N TRP A 71 10.73 17.96 -0.98
CA TRP A 71 9.73 19.02 -0.83
C TRP A 71 10.52 20.27 -0.46
N GLY A 72 10.86 21.05 -1.48
CA GLY A 72 11.09 22.49 -1.36
C GLY A 72 9.80 23.22 -1.73
#